data_AF-W7TY06-F1
#
_entry.id   AF-W7TY06-F1
#
_cell.length_a   1.000
_cell.length_b   1.000
_cell.length_c   1.000
_cell.angle_alpha   90.00
_cell.angle_beta   90.00
_cell.angle_gamma   90.00
#
_symmetry.space_group_name_H-M   'P 1'
#
loop_
_entity.id
_entity.type
_entity.pdbx_description
1 polymer ?
#
loop_
_entity_poly.entity_id
_entity_poly.type
_entity_poly.pdbx_seq_one_letter_code
_entity_poly.pdbx_strand_id
1 'polypeptide(L)'
;MEPLRKCKQAKYFVTNAQGMLTPYHSGTGEDPNVPPCPRCPMVLLTEGGEKQGPLTCQSCGAVRGGLYEIESERLLVPDIEFADFEKAAQRAKPSVAPEELDHFTEWTTEFGQEG
;
A
#
# COMPACT_ATOMS: atom_id res chain seq x y z
N MET A 1 0.95 -7.82 1.73
CA MET A 1 1.93 -6.84 2.25
C MET A 1 1.42 -5.44 1.93
N GLU A 2 0.89 -4.72 2.93
CA GLU A 2 0.23 -3.41 2.73
C GLU A 2 1.15 -2.28 2.23
N PRO A 3 2.42 -2.15 2.69
CA PRO A 3 3.33 -1.10 2.19
C PRO A 3 3.52 -1.13 0.67
N LEU A 4 3.72 -2.32 0.10
CA LEU A 4 3.82 -2.49 -1.35
C LEU A 4 2.51 -2.11 -2.05
N ARG A 5 1.37 -2.40 -1.41
CA ARG A 5 0.05 -2.04 -1.95
C ARG A 5 -0.15 -0.53 -1.95
N LYS A 6 0.29 0.18 -0.90
CA LYS A 6 0.36 1.65 -0.86
C LYS A 6 1.19 2.14 -2.06
N CYS A 7 2.44 1.67 -2.22
CA CYS A 7 3.28 2.07 -3.35
C CYS A 7 2.63 1.84 -4.73
N LYS A 8 1.92 0.71 -4.92
CA LYS A 8 1.21 0.41 -6.18
C LYS A 8 0.00 1.31 -6.45
N GLN A 9 -0.66 1.79 -5.39
CA GLN A 9 -1.88 2.61 -5.50
C GLN A 9 -1.56 4.10 -5.62
N ALA A 10 -0.38 4.54 -5.15
CA ALA A 10 0.09 5.91 -5.26
C ALA A 10 0.07 6.42 -6.70
N LYS A 11 -0.36 7.67 -6.87
CA LYS A 11 -0.23 8.44 -8.12
C LYS A 11 0.83 9.54 -8.03
N TYR A 12 1.24 9.88 -6.81
CA TYR A 12 2.21 10.92 -6.53
C TYR A 12 3.25 10.38 -5.55
N PHE A 13 4.48 10.83 -5.72
CA PHE A 13 5.61 10.54 -4.84
C PHE A 13 6.25 11.85 -4.40
N VAL A 14 6.56 11.94 -3.11
CA VAL A 14 7.18 13.13 -2.50
C VAL A 14 8.60 12.82 -2.09
N THR A 15 9.49 13.80 -2.28
CA THR A 15 10.89 13.70 -1.89
C THR A 15 11.02 13.97 -0.40
N ASN A 16 11.67 13.07 0.33
CA ASN A 16 12.02 13.27 1.74
C ASN A 16 13.29 14.12 1.89
N ALA A 17 13.70 14.40 3.13
CA ALA A 17 14.90 15.20 3.43
C ALA A 17 16.20 14.57 2.87
N GLN A 18 16.19 13.26 2.62
CA GLN A 18 17.31 12.47 2.11
C GLN A 18 17.30 12.33 0.58
N GLY A 19 16.37 12.95 -0.13
CA GLY A 19 16.28 12.88 -1.60
C GLY A 19 15.57 11.63 -2.14
N MET A 20 15.01 10.78 -1.27
CA MET A 20 14.26 9.57 -1.64
C MET A 20 12.78 9.87 -1.81
N LEU A 21 12.14 9.16 -2.73
CA LEU A 21 10.73 9.28 -3.09
C LEU A 21 9.88 8.31 -2.28
N THR A 22 9.00 8.85 -1.46
CA THR A 22 8.01 8.08 -0.69
C THR A 22 6.64 8.26 -1.34
N PRO A 23 5.80 7.22 -1.43
CA PRO A 23 4.46 7.37 -1.97
C PRO A 23 3.66 8.39 -1.15
N TYR A 24 3.13 9.41 -1.81
CA TYR A 24 2.20 10.34 -1.20
C TYR A 24 0.85 9.66 -1.07
N HIS A 25 0.58 9.18 0.14
CA HIS A 25 -0.76 9.02 0.65
C HIS A 25 -0.82 10.03 1.76
N SER A 26 -1.79 10.93 1.75
CA SER A 26 -2.08 11.57 3.02
C SER A 26 -2.39 10.44 4.01
N GLY A 27 -1.60 10.36 5.08
CA GLY A 27 -1.75 9.37 6.15
C GLY A 27 -3.12 9.44 6.86
N THR A 28 -4.08 10.19 6.30
CA THR A 28 -5.43 10.45 6.75
C THR A 28 -6.49 9.69 5.93
N GLY A 29 -6.10 8.87 4.95
CA GLY A 29 -7.05 8.09 4.15
C GLY A 29 -7.73 8.89 3.04
N GLU A 30 -7.08 9.94 2.53
CA GLU A 30 -7.60 10.66 1.37
C GLU A 30 -7.33 9.90 0.07
N ASP A 31 -8.15 10.19 -0.93
CA ASP A 31 -8.14 9.54 -2.24
C ASP A 31 -6.76 9.68 -2.91
N PRO A 32 -6.14 8.59 -3.42
CA PRO A 32 -4.85 8.63 -4.10
C PRO A 32 -4.80 9.53 -5.34
N ASN A 33 -5.94 10.01 -5.84
CA ASN A 33 -6.03 10.98 -6.92
C ASN A 33 -5.84 12.43 -6.46
N VAL A 34 -5.88 12.69 -5.14
CA VAL A 34 -5.70 14.04 -4.58
C VAL A 34 -4.22 14.45 -4.70
N PRO A 35 -3.92 15.54 -5.42
CA PRO A 35 -2.55 16.00 -5.56
C PRO A 35 -1.99 16.62 -4.26
N PRO A 36 -0.67 16.53 -4.03
CA PRO A 36 -0.01 17.20 -2.90
C PRO A 36 -0.17 18.73 -2.88
N CYS A 37 -0.38 19.37 -4.03
CA CYS A 37 -0.69 20.79 -4.11
C CYS A 37 -1.60 21.12 -5.31
N PRO A 38 -2.25 22.29 -5.33
CA PRO A 38 -3.16 22.69 -6.42
C PRO A 38 -2.49 22.87 -7.78
N ARG A 39 -1.15 22.93 -7.84
CA ARG A 39 -0.35 23.09 -9.06
C ARG A 39 0.29 21.79 -9.53
N CYS A 40 0.05 20.67 -8.86
CA CYS A 40 0.53 19.38 -9.32
C CYS A 40 -0.22 18.97 -10.61
N PRO A 41 0.47 18.33 -11.56
CA PRO A 41 -0.17 17.79 -12.74
C PRO A 41 -1.14 16.68 -12.32
N MET A 42 -2.44 16.93 -12.49
CA MET A 42 -3.50 15.97 -12.21
C MET A 42 -3.61 14.90 -13.31
N VAL A 43 -4.17 13.74 -12.96
CA VAL A 43 -4.51 12.72 -13.96
C VAL A 43 -5.73 13.21 -14.74
N LEU A 44 -5.51 13.73 -15.94
CA LEU A 44 -6.59 14.00 -16.87
C LEU A 44 -7.03 12.67 -17.50
N LEU A 45 -8.32 12.36 -17.41
CA LEU A 45 -8.93 11.26 -18.15
C LEU A 45 -8.99 11.63 -19.63
N THR A 46 -7.86 11.62 -20.34
CA THR A 46 -7.85 11.76 -21.79
C THR A 46 -7.93 10.38 -22.42
N GLU A 47 -9.10 10.05 -22.96
CA GLU A 47 -9.30 8.87 -23.79
C GLU A 47 -8.37 8.98 -25.02
N GLY A 48 -7.27 8.23 -25.00
CA GLY A 48 -6.28 8.21 -26.09
C GLY A 48 -5.00 9.02 -25.89
N GLY A 49 -4.74 9.56 -24.69
CA GLY A 49 -3.47 10.22 -24.40
C GLY A 49 -2.30 9.24 -24.29
N GLU A 50 -1.20 9.49 -25.00
CA GLU A 50 0.08 8.79 -24.82
C GLU A 50 0.44 8.70 -23.34
N LYS A 51 1.04 7.57 -22.91
CA LYS A 51 1.51 7.38 -21.54
C LYS A 51 2.56 8.45 -21.22
N GLN A 52 2.12 9.58 -20.68
CA GLN A 52 3.02 10.62 -20.19
C GLN A 52 3.82 10.03 -19.03
N GLY A 53 5.15 10.02 -19.18
CA GLY A 53 6.07 9.55 -18.15
C GLY A 53 5.96 10.35 -16.84
N PRO A 54 6.86 10.10 -15.88
CA PRO A 54 6.80 10.78 -14.59
C PRO A 54 6.94 12.30 -14.77
N LEU A 55 6.00 13.05 -14.19
CA LEU A 55 5.98 14.52 -14.25
C LEU A 55 6.28 15.12 -12.88
N THR A 56 7.35 15.90 -12.78
CA THR A 56 7.71 16.61 -11.54
C THR A 56 6.98 17.95 -11.46
N CYS A 57 6.25 18.17 -10.37
CA CYS A 57 5.64 19.46 -10.08
C CYS A 57 6.71 20.50 -9.74
N GLN A 58 6.74 21.61 -10.48
CA GLN A 58 7.68 22.72 -10.22
C GLN A 58 7.37 23.48 -8.92
N SER A 59 6.16 23.34 -8.36
CA SER A 59 5.75 24.08 -7.16
C SER A 59 6.13 23.37 -5.87
N CYS A 60 5.96 22.04 -5.79
CA CYS A 60 6.19 21.27 -4.56
C CYS A 60 7.19 20.13 -4.73
N GLY A 61 7.74 19.93 -5.93
CA GLY A 61 8.72 18.87 -6.22
C GLY A 61 8.14 17.46 -6.28
N ALA A 62 6.83 17.29 -6.08
CA ALA A 62 6.20 15.98 -6.13
C ALA A 62 6.22 15.40 -7.56
N VAL A 63 6.51 14.11 -7.67
CA VAL A 63 6.56 13.37 -8.93
C VAL A 63 5.23 12.65 -9.14
N ARG A 64 4.51 12.99 -10.21
CA ARG A 64 3.30 12.27 -10.65
C ARG A 64 3.69 11.12 -11.54
N GLY A 65 3.43 9.90 -11.10
CA GLY A 65 3.73 8.66 -11.84
C GLY A 65 3.28 7.44 -11.07
N GLY A 66 3.31 6.28 -11.72
CA GLY A 66 3.10 4.98 -11.08
C GLY A 66 4.39 4.40 -10.50
N LEU A 67 4.26 3.39 -9.64
CA LEU A 67 5.40 2.67 -9.03
C LEU A 67 6.49 2.24 -10.05
N TYR A 68 6.07 1.76 -11.22
CA TYR A 68 6.98 1.24 -12.25
C TYR A 68 7.62 2.34 -13.12
N GLU A 69 7.19 3.60 -12.96
CA GLU A 69 7.75 4.76 -13.65
C GLU A 69 8.80 5.48 -12.79
N ILE A 70 8.92 5.10 -11.52
CA ILE A 70 9.90 5.62 -10.56
C ILE A 70 11.11 4.67 -10.49
N GLU A 71 12.31 5.25 -10.48
CA GLU A 71 13.57 4.50 -10.31
C GLU A 71 13.61 3.81 -8.93
N SER A 72 13.90 2.51 -8.93
CA SER A 72 13.85 1.68 -7.71
C SER A 72 14.83 2.16 -6.64
N GLU A 73 16.00 2.66 -7.05
CA GLU A 73 17.08 3.15 -6.19
C GLU A 73 16.69 4.42 -5.43
N ARG A 74 15.67 5.13 -5.92
CA ARG A 74 15.15 6.36 -5.31
C ARG A 74 13.88 6.11 -4.53
N LEU A 75 13.30 4.92 -4.58
CA LEU A 75 12.04 4.60 -3.91
C LEU A 75 12.29 4.25 -2.44
N LEU A 76 11.59 4.93 -1.54
CA LEU A 76 11.51 4.58 -0.13
C LEU A 76 10.18 3.87 0.15
N VAL A 77 10.27 2.68 0.74
CA VAL A 77 9.10 1.94 1.22
C VAL A 77 8.52 2.70 2.42
N PRO A 78 7.20 2.96 2.45
CA PRO A 78 6.58 3.65 3.58
C PRO A 78 6.66 2.80 4.85
N ASP A 79 6.69 3.46 5.99
CA ASP A 79 6.64 2.80 7.29
C ASP A 79 5.35 1.99 7.45
N ILE A 80 5.46 0.90 8.21
CA ILE A 80 4.33 0.04 8.55
C ILE A 80 3.59 0.67 9.73
N GLU A 81 2.30 0.91 9.55
CA GLU A 81 1.42 1.50 10.56
C GLU A 81 0.44 0.47 11.13
N PHE A 82 -0.18 0.77 12.27
CA PHE A 82 -1.23 -0.08 12.85
C PHE A 82 -2.38 -0.37 11.87
N ALA A 83 -2.80 0.64 11.10
CA ALA A 83 -3.85 0.53 10.09
C ALA A 83 -3.51 -0.48 8.97
N ASP A 84 -2.23 -0.76 8.73
CA ASP A 84 -1.80 -1.79 7.78
C ASP A 84 -2.09 -3.19 8.33
N PHE A 85 -1.89 -3.40 9.63
CA PHE A 85 -2.24 -4.66 10.29
C PHE A 85 -3.75 -4.87 10.33
N GLU A 86 -4.54 -3.83 10.61
CA GLU A 86 -6.01 -3.94 10.58
C GLU A 86 -6.52 -4.34 9.19
N LYS A 87 -6.02 -3.69 8.13
CA LYS A 87 -6.37 -4.04 6.74
C LYS A 87 -5.93 -5.46 6.37
N ALA A 88 -4.79 -5.90 6.88
CA ALA A 88 -4.31 -7.26 6.67
C ALA A 88 -5.20 -8.28 7.39
N ALA A 89 -5.55 -8.04 8.65
CA ALA A 89 -6.40 -8.90 9.47
C ALA A 89 -7.83 -9.01 8.90
N GLN A 90 -8.42 -7.91 8.44
CA GLN A 90 -9.75 -7.90 7.83
C GLN A 90 -9.83 -8.74 6.54
N ARG A 91 -8.71 -8.89 5.83
CA ARG A 91 -8.63 -9.70 4.60
C ARG A 91 -8.18 -11.13 4.86
N ALA A 92 -7.53 -11.38 5.99
CA ALA A 92 -7.11 -12.71 6.37
C ALA A 92 -8.35 -13.55 6.65
N LYS A 93 -8.41 -14.71 6.00
CA LYS A 93 -9.41 -15.73 6.33
C LYS A 93 -8.83 -16.62 7.43
N PRO A 94 -9.64 -17.08 8.40
CA PRO A 94 -9.18 -18.08 9.35
C PRO A 94 -8.69 -19.30 8.57
N SER A 95 -7.50 -19.78 8.92
CA SER A 95 -6.87 -20.93 8.24
C SER A 95 -7.39 -22.26 8.77
N VAL A 96 -7.90 -22.28 10.00
CA VAL A 96 -8.44 -23.46 10.67
C VAL A 96 -9.96 -23.35 10.67
N ALA A 97 -10.62 -24.40 10.16
CA ALA A 97 -12.07 -24.47 10.17
C ALA A 97 -12.57 -24.85 11.58
N PRO A 98 -13.74 -24.36 12.03
CA PRO A 98 -14.28 -24.73 13.33
C PRO A 98 -14.42 -26.25 13.53
N GLU A 99 -14.81 -26.97 12.48
CA GLU A 99 -15.03 -28.42 12.52
C GLU A 99 -13.71 -29.19 12.72
N GLU A 100 -12.58 -28.62 12.29
CA GLU A 100 -11.25 -29.19 12.51
C GLU A 100 -10.86 -29.14 13.99
N LEU A 101 -11.31 -28.10 14.71
CA LEU A 101 -11.07 -27.96 16.15
C LEU A 101 -11.82 -29.03 16.96
N ASP A 102 -13.00 -29.44 16.50
CA ASP A 102 -13.81 -30.47 17.18
C ASP A 102 -13.08 -31.81 17.19
N HIS A 103 -12.51 -32.23 16.05
CA HIS A 103 -11.71 -33.45 15.95
C HIS A 103 -10.49 -33.43 16.87
N PHE A 104 -9.78 -32.30 16.96
CA PHE A 104 -8.64 -32.19 17.87
C PHE A 104 -9.07 -32.22 19.34
N THR A 105 -10.23 -31.66 19.66
CA THR A 105 -10.79 -31.66 21.02
C THR A 105 -11.21 -33.07 21.43
N GLU A 106 -11.89 -33.81 20.55
CA GLU A 106 -12.26 -35.22 20.76
C GLU A 106 -11.02 -36.08 21.02
N TRP A 107 -10.02 -36.01 20.13
CA TRP A 107 -8.77 -36.76 20.29
C TRP A 107 -8.04 -36.43 21.60
N THR A 108 -7.92 -35.14 21.93
CA THR A 108 -7.25 -34.69 23.17
C THR A 108 -8.02 -35.14 24.41
N THR A 109 -9.35 -35.25 24.32
CA THR A 109 -10.20 -35.76 25.41
C THR A 109 -10.03 -37.27 25.60
N GLU A 110 -9.89 -38.03 24.51
CA GLU A 110 -9.75 -39.48 24.56
C GLU A 110 -8.37 -39.95 25.05
N PHE A 111 -7.29 -39.27 24.64
CA PHE A 111 -5.92 -39.74 24.89
C PHE A 111 -5.12 -38.85 25.85
N GLY A 112 -5.55 -37.60 26.09
CA GLY A 112 -4.82 -36.66 26.94
C GLY A 112 -3.52 -36.17 26.29
N GLN A 113 -2.52 -35.83 27.11
CA GLN A 113 -1.26 -35.24 26.63
C GLN A 113 -0.16 -36.27 26.31
N GLU A 114 -0.36 -37.54 26.68
CA GLU A 114 0.59 -38.63 26.44
C GLU A 114 0.18 -39.54 25.27
N GLY A 115 -0.88 -39.15 24.54
CA GLY A 115 -1.47 -39.87 23.40
C GLY A 115 -0.64 -39.88 22.14
#